data_AF-A0A6I4V0L6-F1
#
_entry.id   AF-A0A6I4V0L6-F1
#
_cell.length_a   1.000
_cell.length_b   1.000
_cell.length_c   1.000
_cell.angle_alpha   90.00
_cell.angle_beta   90.00
_cell.angle_gamma   90.00
#
_symmetry.space_group_name_H-M   'P 1'
#
loop_
_entity.id
_entity.type
_entity.pdbx_description
1 polymer ?
#
loop_
_entity_poly.entity_id
_entity_poly.type
_entity_poly.pdbx_seq_one_letter_code
_entity_poly.pdbx_strand_id
1 'polypeptide(L)'
;MRAFTGADNEDLGLLTLVHAATLDVEEIGDLQRKSHDVMRKRIGTLRSPCSPFNGFAANGWFEVDAVSAEHMAYLFPQRRQLLEELAIPLRYSDPTWIVTSHSIVYLNGMPLAEVKKSLSTMWELPSQMDLRGLRDWNRVEDNLEGIAGYATKFCCTVELKADVEGGKVFMPWPMNWEADLCAWMNSYQRDTRELLRFSIGQARVPVEPASVPLIEPMPFTWSIS
;
A
#
# COMPACT_ATOMS: atom_id res chain seq x y z
N MET A 1 9.06 7.32 13.17
CA MET A 1 9.62 6.04 12.68
C MET A 1 10.30 5.23 13.80
N ARG A 2 9.77 5.23 15.04
CA ARG A 2 10.34 4.45 16.17
C ARG A 2 9.93 2.96 16.17
N ALA A 3 8.91 2.58 15.40
CA ALA A 3 8.30 1.25 15.45
C ALA A 3 9.11 0.14 14.75
N PHE A 4 10.14 0.48 13.98
CA PHE A 4 10.96 -0.50 13.24
C PHE A 4 12.43 -0.48 13.64
N THR A 5 12.82 0.38 14.58
CA THR A 5 14.21 0.49 15.02
C THR A 5 14.58 -0.75 15.82
N GLY A 6 15.53 -1.55 15.30
CA GLY A 6 15.98 -2.79 15.93
C GLY A 6 15.10 -4.01 15.69
N ALA A 7 14.15 -3.93 14.74
CA ALA A 7 13.34 -5.07 14.32
C ALA A 7 14.12 -5.95 13.34
N ASP A 8 14.00 -7.27 13.47
CA ASP A 8 14.60 -8.23 12.55
C ASP A 8 13.67 -8.53 11.36
N ASN A 9 14.17 -9.23 10.32
CA ASN A 9 13.37 -9.57 9.14
C ASN A 9 12.10 -10.36 9.49
N GLU A 10 12.16 -11.19 10.53
CA GLU A 10 11.02 -11.99 11.01
C GLU A 10 9.94 -11.16 11.71
N ASP A 11 10.29 -9.99 12.22
CA ASP A 11 9.35 -9.05 12.82
C ASP A 11 8.61 -8.19 11.79
N LEU A 12 9.04 -8.26 10.52
CA LEU A 12 8.58 -7.37 9.47
C LEU A 12 7.92 -8.13 8.32
N GLY A 13 6.90 -7.51 7.75
CA GLY A 13 6.26 -7.98 6.53
C GLY A 13 6.02 -6.85 5.54
N LEU A 14 5.81 -7.23 4.28
CA LEU A 14 5.30 -6.34 3.25
C LEU A 14 3.85 -6.72 2.94
N LEU A 15 2.94 -5.83 3.28
CA LEU A 15 1.52 -5.92 2.98
C LEU A 15 1.22 -5.15 1.69
N THR A 16 0.62 -5.82 0.72
CA THR A 16 0.04 -5.22 -0.49
C THR A 16 -1.47 -5.40 -0.44
N LEU A 17 -2.22 -4.35 -0.76
CA LEU A 17 -3.68 -4.38 -0.71
C LEU A 17 -4.29 -3.58 -1.85
N VAL A 18 -5.12 -4.23 -2.67
CA VAL A 18 -5.92 -3.57 -3.71
C VAL A 18 -7.25 -3.14 -3.10
N HIS A 19 -7.50 -1.83 -3.13
CA HIS A 19 -8.65 -1.26 -2.42
C HIS A 19 -9.88 -1.13 -3.29
N ALA A 20 -9.75 -0.35 -4.36
CA ALA A 20 -10.85 0.10 -5.19
C ALA A 20 -10.30 0.58 -6.52
N ALA A 21 -11.20 0.78 -7.46
CA ALA A 21 -10.91 1.38 -8.75
C ALA A 21 -11.94 2.46 -9.09
N THR A 22 -11.55 3.40 -9.95
CA THR A 22 -12.43 4.44 -10.49
C THR A 22 -12.12 4.67 -11.96
N LEU A 23 -13.13 5.15 -12.69
CA LEU A 23 -13.00 5.60 -14.07
C LEU A 23 -12.72 7.11 -14.17
N ASP A 24 -12.68 7.81 -13.04
CA ASP A 24 -12.48 9.25 -12.93
C ASP A 24 -11.25 9.52 -12.05
N VAL A 25 -10.26 10.20 -12.63
CA VAL A 25 -9.00 10.52 -11.95
C VAL A 25 -9.22 11.40 -10.71
N GLU A 26 -10.26 12.24 -10.73
CA GLU A 26 -10.58 13.15 -9.63
C GLU A 26 -11.01 12.42 -8.35
N GLU A 27 -11.52 11.18 -8.48
CA GLU A 27 -11.99 10.38 -7.34
C GLU A 27 -10.86 9.66 -6.58
N ILE A 28 -9.64 9.59 -7.14
CA ILE A 28 -8.52 8.86 -6.55
C ILE A 28 -8.23 9.32 -5.11
N GLY A 29 -8.23 10.63 -4.87
CA GLY A 29 -7.95 11.19 -3.55
C GLY A 29 -8.99 10.81 -2.50
N ASP A 30 -10.26 10.71 -2.89
CA ASP A 30 -11.33 10.24 -2.01
C ASP A 30 -11.21 8.73 -1.74
N LEU A 31 -10.86 7.94 -2.75
CA LEU A 31 -10.62 6.52 -2.58
C LEU A 31 -9.47 6.26 -1.60
N GLN A 32 -8.34 6.94 -1.76
CA GLN A 32 -7.19 6.81 -0.85
C GLN A 32 -7.56 7.12 0.61
N ARG A 33 -8.30 8.21 0.84
CA ARG A 33 -8.77 8.57 2.19
C ARG A 33 -9.69 7.51 2.78
N LYS A 34 -10.71 7.08 2.03
CA LYS A 34 -11.65 6.04 2.45
C LYS A 34 -10.92 4.72 2.73
N SER A 35 -9.98 4.35 1.88
CA SER A 35 -9.12 3.17 2.04
C SER A 35 -8.31 3.22 3.33
N HIS A 36 -7.68 4.35 3.64
CA HIS A 36 -6.94 4.52 4.89
C HIS A 36 -7.85 4.37 6.12
N ASP A 37 -9.02 4.99 6.09
CA ASP A 37 -9.99 4.91 7.18
C ASP A 37 -10.54 3.49 7.37
N VAL A 38 -10.84 2.79 6.27
CA VAL A 38 -11.29 1.39 6.29
C VAL A 38 -10.21 0.48 6.87
N MET A 39 -8.95 0.62 6.41
CA MET A 39 -7.82 -0.14 6.97
C MET A 39 -7.67 0.11 8.47
N ARG A 40 -7.65 1.39 8.88
CA ARG A 40 -7.52 1.77 10.29
C ARG A 40 -8.65 1.18 11.13
N LYS A 41 -9.89 1.28 10.66
CA LYS A 41 -11.07 0.74 11.35
C LYS A 41 -11.00 -0.77 11.48
N ARG A 42 -10.71 -1.48 10.39
CA ARG A 42 -10.58 -2.95 10.35
C ARG A 42 -9.46 -3.45 11.27
N ILE A 43 -8.26 -2.91 11.17
CA ILE A 43 -7.17 -3.26 12.11
C ILE A 43 -7.56 -2.90 13.55
N GLY A 44 -8.29 -1.82 13.74
CA GLY A 44 -8.85 -1.42 15.03
C GLY A 44 -9.75 -2.48 15.67
N THR A 45 -10.51 -3.26 14.90
CA THR A 45 -11.37 -4.32 15.46
C THR A 45 -10.59 -5.55 15.93
N LEU A 46 -9.34 -5.72 15.48
CA LEU A 46 -8.45 -6.78 15.97
C LEU A 46 -7.78 -6.40 17.30
N ARG A 47 -7.92 -5.14 17.74
CA ARG A 47 -7.31 -4.63 18.97
C ARG A 47 -8.28 -4.78 20.14
N SER A 48 -7.76 -5.28 21.25
CA SER A 48 -8.51 -5.48 22.50
C SER A 48 -7.52 -5.67 23.65
N PRO A 49 -7.94 -5.58 24.92
CA PRO A 49 -7.08 -5.97 26.04
C PRO A 49 -6.51 -7.38 25.82
N CYS A 50 -5.18 -7.50 25.87
CA CYS A 50 -4.42 -8.73 25.59
C CYS A 50 -4.36 -9.20 24.13
N SER A 51 -4.87 -8.44 23.15
CA SER A 51 -4.68 -8.80 21.73
C SER A 51 -3.23 -8.63 21.28
N PRO A 52 -2.63 -9.62 20.59
CA PRO A 52 -1.29 -9.49 20.03
C PRO A 52 -1.23 -8.42 18.91
N PHE A 53 -2.37 -8.05 18.31
CA PHE A 53 -2.48 -6.96 17.33
C PHE A 53 -2.35 -5.56 17.93
N ASN A 54 -2.26 -5.41 19.27
CA ASN A 54 -2.04 -4.12 19.89
C ASN A 54 -0.67 -3.52 19.51
N GLY A 55 0.35 -4.39 19.34
CA GLY A 55 1.68 -3.97 18.89
C GLY A 55 1.83 -3.91 17.37
N PHE A 56 0.82 -4.36 16.60
CA PHE A 56 0.84 -4.29 15.14
C PHE A 56 0.86 -2.84 14.67
N ALA A 57 1.79 -2.53 13.78
CA ALA A 57 1.90 -1.22 13.14
C ALA A 57 2.13 -1.38 11.64
N ALA A 58 1.66 -0.41 10.86
CA ALA A 58 1.91 -0.35 9.42
C ALA A 58 2.35 1.06 9.01
N ASN A 59 3.35 1.14 8.14
CA ASN A 59 3.71 2.38 7.47
C ASN A 59 3.83 2.10 5.98
N GLY A 60 3.14 2.89 5.18
CA GLY A 60 2.94 2.55 3.78
C GLY A 60 2.75 3.74 2.88
N TRP A 61 2.54 3.42 1.61
CA TRP A 61 2.16 4.35 0.58
C TRP A 61 1.04 3.77 -0.29
N PHE A 62 0.27 4.64 -0.92
CA PHE A 62 -0.64 4.32 -2.00
C PHE A 62 0.11 4.35 -3.32
N GLU A 63 -0.24 3.44 -4.20
CA GLU A 63 0.18 3.36 -5.59
C GLU A 63 -1.08 3.48 -6.44
N VAL A 64 -1.02 4.31 -7.48
CA VAL A 64 -2.06 4.42 -8.49
C VAL A 64 -1.56 3.68 -9.72
N ASP A 65 -2.31 2.66 -10.12
CA ASP A 65 -2.08 1.93 -11.36
C ASP A 65 -3.22 2.20 -12.35
N ALA A 66 -3.01 1.95 -13.63
CA ALA A 66 -4.00 2.16 -14.67
C ALA A 66 -4.10 0.93 -15.59
N VAL A 67 -5.33 0.53 -15.93
CA VAL A 67 -5.57 -0.59 -16.85
C VAL A 67 -6.80 -0.31 -17.70
N SER A 68 -6.80 -0.73 -18.96
CA SER A 68 -7.98 -0.72 -19.83
C SER A 68 -8.43 -2.15 -20.14
N ALA A 69 -9.61 -2.30 -20.74
CA ALA A 69 -10.14 -3.60 -21.15
C ALA A 69 -9.24 -4.29 -22.20
N GLU A 70 -8.53 -3.52 -23.03
CA GLU A 70 -7.57 -4.06 -24.02
C GLU A 70 -6.42 -4.82 -23.36
N HIS A 71 -6.05 -4.47 -22.13
CA HIS A 71 -4.98 -5.15 -21.40
C HIS A 71 -5.39 -6.51 -20.85
N MET A 72 -6.70 -6.79 -20.67
CA MET A 72 -7.20 -7.96 -19.94
C MET A 72 -6.69 -9.30 -20.47
N ALA A 73 -6.54 -9.42 -21.79
CA ALA A 73 -6.04 -10.64 -22.43
C ALA A 73 -4.57 -10.92 -22.11
N TYR A 74 -3.81 -9.88 -21.73
CA TYR A 74 -2.37 -9.92 -21.52
C TYR A 74 -1.99 -9.79 -20.04
N LEU A 75 -2.95 -9.65 -19.12
CA LEU A 75 -2.65 -9.63 -17.70
C LEU A 75 -2.23 -11.02 -17.19
N PHE A 76 -1.39 -11.01 -16.15
CA PHE A 76 -1.11 -12.23 -15.39
C PHE A 76 -2.42 -12.82 -14.80
N PRO A 77 -2.59 -14.15 -14.76
CA PRO A 77 -3.84 -14.78 -14.33
C PRO A 77 -4.36 -14.30 -12.98
N GLN A 78 -3.47 -14.11 -12.00
CA GLN A 78 -3.82 -13.64 -10.66
C GLN A 78 -4.38 -12.21 -10.68
N ARG A 79 -3.76 -11.33 -11.47
CA ARG A 79 -4.20 -9.95 -11.59
C ARG A 79 -5.52 -9.87 -12.35
N ARG A 80 -5.66 -10.63 -13.43
CA ARG A 80 -6.92 -10.74 -14.18
C ARG A 80 -8.07 -11.22 -13.29
N GLN A 81 -7.85 -12.32 -12.56
CA GLN A 81 -8.82 -12.88 -11.63
C GLN A 81 -9.24 -11.85 -10.58
N LEU A 82 -8.28 -11.13 -9.99
CA LEU A 82 -8.57 -10.09 -9.02
C LEU A 82 -9.48 -8.98 -9.59
N LEU A 83 -9.21 -8.51 -10.81
CA LEU A 83 -10.06 -7.48 -11.44
C LEU A 83 -11.48 -7.99 -11.71
N GLU A 84 -11.60 -9.25 -12.14
CA GLU A 84 -12.89 -9.92 -12.38
C GLU A 84 -13.67 -10.12 -11.07
N GLU A 85 -13.03 -10.60 -10.01
CA GLU A 85 -13.65 -10.82 -8.70
C GLU A 85 -14.10 -9.51 -8.04
N LEU A 86 -13.34 -8.43 -8.21
CA LEU A 86 -13.71 -7.09 -7.74
C LEU A 86 -14.78 -6.41 -8.59
N ALA A 87 -15.20 -7.03 -9.70
CA ALA A 87 -16.12 -6.46 -10.67
C ALA A 87 -15.71 -5.03 -11.10
N ILE A 88 -14.40 -4.80 -11.27
CA ILE A 88 -13.88 -3.48 -11.62
C ILE A 88 -14.37 -3.09 -13.02
N PRO A 89 -15.04 -1.94 -13.18
CA PRO A 89 -15.46 -1.50 -14.50
C PRO A 89 -14.23 -1.14 -15.33
N LEU A 90 -14.17 -1.65 -16.56
CA LEU A 90 -13.07 -1.39 -17.50
C LEU A 90 -13.59 -0.65 -18.72
N ARG A 91 -12.90 0.42 -19.11
CA ARG A 91 -13.13 1.10 -20.39
C ARG A 91 -12.20 0.51 -21.45
N TYR A 92 -12.62 0.52 -22.72
CA TYR A 92 -11.86 -0.12 -23.79
C TYR A 92 -10.51 0.55 -24.02
N SER A 93 -10.50 1.87 -24.18
CA SER A 93 -9.31 2.68 -24.51
C SER A 93 -8.92 3.71 -23.44
N ASP A 94 -9.69 3.81 -22.37
CA ASP A 94 -9.49 4.77 -21.29
C ASP A 94 -9.02 4.04 -20.02
N PRO A 95 -8.32 4.74 -19.11
CA PRO A 95 -7.80 4.11 -17.91
C PRO A 95 -8.95 3.86 -16.94
N THR A 96 -8.92 2.68 -16.35
CA THR A 96 -9.46 2.45 -15.01
C THR A 96 -8.31 2.60 -14.02
N TRP A 97 -8.44 3.58 -13.12
CA TRP A 97 -7.47 3.87 -12.07
C TRP A 97 -7.67 2.93 -10.90
N ILE A 98 -6.64 2.16 -10.54
CA ILE A 98 -6.66 1.20 -9.43
C ILE A 98 -5.83 1.77 -8.29
N VAL A 99 -6.45 1.89 -7.11
CA VAL A 99 -5.78 2.33 -5.89
C VAL A 99 -5.32 1.11 -5.11
N THR A 100 -4.01 0.95 -5.05
CA THR A 100 -3.33 -0.09 -4.26
C THR A 100 -2.58 0.58 -3.12
N SER A 101 -2.38 -0.11 -2.01
CA SER A 101 -1.44 0.31 -0.98
C SER A 101 -0.40 -0.75 -0.72
N HIS A 102 0.81 -0.30 -0.44
CA HIS A 102 1.89 -1.13 0.06
C HIS A 102 2.32 -0.63 1.43
N SER A 103 2.66 -1.52 2.35
CA SER A 103 3.04 -1.16 3.71
C SER A 103 4.06 -2.12 4.28
N ILE A 104 5.07 -1.56 4.93
CA ILE A 104 5.89 -2.29 5.87
C ILE A 104 5.06 -2.45 7.15
N VAL A 105 4.87 -3.68 7.58
CA VAL A 105 4.14 -4.00 8.81
C VAL A 105 5.09 -4.55 9.86
N TYR A 106 4.91 -4.12 11.11
CA TYR A 106 5.55 -4.71 12.27
C TYR A 106 4.60 -5.75 12.86
N LEU A 107 5.05 -7.00 12.86
CA LEU A 107 4.29 -8.18 13.28
C LEU A 107 4.27 -8.34 14.80
N ASN A 108 5.16 -7.66 15.52
CA ASN A 108 5.22 -7.70 16.99
C ASN A 108 5.35 -9.14 17.54
N GLY A 109 6.28 -9.91 16.98
CA GLY A 109 6.51 -11.32 17.34
C GLY A 109 5.40 -12.30 16.92
N MET A 110 4.35 -11.85 16.23
CA MET A 110 3.31 -12.74 15.71
C MET A 110 3.83 -13.51 14.48
N PRO A 111 3.52 -14.82 14.36
CA PRO A 111 3.83 -15.57 13.15
C PRO A 111 3.17 -14.95 11.92
N LEU A 112 3.94 -14.75 10.83
CA LEU A 112 3.46 -14.18 9.58
C LEU A 112 2.18 -14.85 9.07
N ALA A 113 2.09 -16.18 9.15
CA ALA A 113 0.93 -16.94 8.69
C ALA A 113 -0.34 -16.63 9.49
N GLU A 114 -0.23 -16.40 10.79
CA GLU A 114 -1.36 -16.02 11.65
C GLU A 114 -1.83 -14.61 11.31
N VAL A 115 -0.89 -13.66 11.17
CA VAL A 115 -1.23 -12.29 10.75
C VAL A 115 -1.90 -12.29 9.37
N LYS A 116 -1.35 -13.05 8.40
CA LYS A 116 -1.92 -13.18 7.06
C LYS A 116 -3.34 -13.73 7.11
N LYS A 117 -3.58 -14.77 7.92
CA LYS A 117 -4.91 -15.36 8.11
C LYS A 117 -5.89 -14.35 8.71
N SER A 118 -5.53 -13.69 9.81
CA SER A 118 -6.38 -12.70 10.47
C SER A 118 -6.68 -11.48 9.59
N LEU A 119 -5.70 -11.01 8.81
CA LEU A 119 -5.93 -9.94 7.85
C LEU A 119 -6.83 -10.40 6.70
N SER A 120 -6.64 -11.61 6.16
CA SER A 120 -7.45 -12.10 5.03
C SER A 120 -8.95 -12.16 5.31
N THR A 121 -9.37 -12.31 6.57
CA THR A 121 -10.80 -12.30 6.95
C THR A 121 -11.41 -10.91 7.00
N MET A 122 -10.59 -9.86 6.89
CA MET A 122 -11.03 -8.47 6.98
C MET A 122 -11.44 -7.87 5.63
N TRP A 123 -11.10 -8.52 4.52
CA TRP A 123 -11.50 -8.13 3.17
C TRP A 123 -12.46 -9.16 2.58
N GLU A 124 -13.27 -8.71 1.61
CA GLU A 124 -14.28 -9.57 0.99
C GLU A 124 -13.64 -10.68 0.15
N LEU A 125 -12.52 -10.35 -0.49
CA LEU A 125 -11.80 -11.26 -1.35
C LEU A 125 -10.37 -11.48 -0.80
N PRO A 126 -9.95 -12.73 -0.57
CA PRO A 126 -8.58 -13.03 -0.16
C PRO A 126 -7.53 -12.53 -1.16
N SER A 127 -7.87 -12.48 -2.45
CA SER A 127 -7.01 -12.02 -3.55
C SER A 127 -6.68 -10.53 -3.49
N GLN A 128 -7.44 -9.72 -2.75
CA GLN A 128 -7.14 -8.29 -2.57
C GLN A 128 -5.85 -8.05 -1.79
N MET A 129 -5.48 -9.00 -0.92
CA MET A 129 -4.43 -8.81 0.06
C MET A 129 -3.32 -9.84 -0.16
N ASP A 130 -2.08 -9.36 -0.24
CA ASP A 130 -0.91 -10.20 -0.05
C ASP A 130 -0.07 -9.70 1.12
N LEU A 131 0.22 -10.60 2.04
CA LEU A 131 1.21 -10.38 3.09
C LEU A 131 2.32 -11.40 2.90
N ARG A 132 3.55 -10.91 2.81
CA ARG A 132 4.76 -11.71 2.71
C ARG A 132 5.82 -11.23 3.69
N GLY A 133 6.68 -12.14 4.15
CA GLY A 133 7.86 -11.78 4.93
C GLY A 133 8.89 -11.04 4.08
N LEU A 134 9.82 -10.38 4.75
CA LEU A 134 11.01 -9.84 4.07
C LEU A 134 11.93 -10.99 3.63
N ARG A 135 12.85 -10.72 2.69
CA ARG A 135 13.81 -11.73 2.23
C ARG A 135 14.81 -12.00 3.33
N ASP A 136 14.86 -13.24 3.80
CA ASP A 136 15.71 -13.71 4.91
C ASP A 136 17.20 -13.64 4.58
N TRP A 137 17.58 -13.82 3.32
CA TRP A 137 18.97 -13.71 2.85
C TRP A 137 19.48 -12.26 2.69
N ASN A 138 18.61 -11.27 2.84
CA ASN A 138 18.99 -9.85 2.81
C ASN A 138 19.06 -9.30 4.22
N ARG A 139 19.90 -8.28 4.45
CA ARG A 139 19.80 -7.51 5.69
C ARG A 139 18.48 -6.75 5.75
N VAL A 140 18.01 -6.44 6.95
CA VAL A 140 16.81 -5.62 7.15
C VAL A 140 16.95 -4.29 6.42
N GLU A 141 18.12 -3.64 6.49
CA GLU A 141 18.36 -2.37 5.83
C GLU A 141 18.24 -2.48 4.31
N ASP A 142 18.79 -3.53 3.69
CA ASP A 142 18.72 -3.75 2.25
C ASP A 142 17.28 -4.02 1.78
N ASN A 143 16.50 -4.75 2.58
CA ASN A 143 15.07 -4.96 2.33
C ASN A 143 14.30 -3.63 2.39
N LEU A 144 14.55 -2.82 3.43
CA LEU A 144 13.88 -1.53 3.62
C LEU A 144 14.29 -0.52 2.55
N GLU A 145 15.56 -0.49 2.15
CA GLU A 145 16.06 0.34 1.05
C GLU A 145 15.40 -0.06 -0.27
N GLY A 146 15.34 -1.36 -0.58
CA GLY A 146 14.68 -1.86 -1.78
C GLY A 146 13.18 -1.51 -1.81
N ILE A 147 12.50 -1.61 -0.67
CA ILE A 147 11.09 -1.22 -0.53
C ILE A 147 10.92 0.29 -0.69
N ALA A 148 11.77 1.11 -0.07
CA ALA A 148 11.73 2.57 -0.20
C ALA A 148 12.05 3.02 -1.64
N GLY A 149 12.99 2.35 -2.31
CA GLY A 149 13.29 2.55 -3.72
C GLY A 149 12.09 2.22 -4.62
N TYR A 150 11.39 1.12 -4.33
CA TYR A 150 10.14 0.80 -5.03
C TYR A 150 9.05 1.85 -4.77
N ALA A 151 8.87 2.28 -3.52
CA ALA A 151 7.88 3.30 -3.14
C ALA A 151 8.11 4.67 -3.79
N THR A 152 9.33 4.94 -4.25
CA THR A 152 9.71 6.18 -4.94
C THR A 152 9.78 6.02 -6.45
N LYS A 153 9.59 4.79 -6.97
CA LYS A 153 9.55 4.54 -8.40
C LYS A 153 8.28 5.15 -8.99
N PHE A 154 8.44 6.26 -9.69
CA PHE A 154 7.39 6.82 -10.51
C PHE A 154 7.53 6.25 -11.93
N CYS A 155 6.76 5.21 -12.24
CA CYS A 155 6.77 4.56 -13.54
C CYS A 155 5.35 4.20 -13.97
N CYS A 156 4.84 4.93 -14.96
CA CYS A 156 3.52 4.75 -15.54
C CYS A 156 3.57 3.63 -16.59
N THR A 157 3.54 2.38 -16.13
CA THR A 157 3.55 1.20 -17.00
C THR A 157 2.54 0.17 -16.53
N VAL A 158 1.93 -0.56 -17.48
CA VAL A 158 1.18 -1.77 -17.18
C VAL A 158 2.12 -2.97 -17.32
N GLU A 159 2.20 -3.80 -16.28
CA GLU A 159 2.90 -5.08 -16.34
C GLU A 159 2.02 -6.12 -17.04
N LEU A 160 2.48 -6.58 -18.20
CA LEU A 160 1.80 -7.57 -19.03
C LEU A 160 2.63 -8.86 -19.12
N LYS A 161 1.93 -9.97 -19.31
CA LYS A 161 2.52 -11.27 -19.63
C LYS A 161 3.12 -11.23 -21.03
N ALA A 162 4.36 -11.67 -21.17
CA ALA A 162 4.98 -11.91 -22.48
C ALA A 162 4.54 -13.25 -23.07
N ASP A 163 4.67 -13.40 -24.40
CA ASP A 163 4.40 -14.67 -25.09
C ASP A 163 5.39 -15.78 -24.72
N VAL A 164 6.52 -15.43 -24.08
CA VAL A 164 7.47 -16.40 -23.51
C VAL A 164 7.06 -16.77 -22.08
N GLU A 165 7.20 -18.05 -21.75
CA GLU A 165 6.83 -18.58 -20.44
C GLU A 165 7.58 -17.84 -19.31
N GLY A 166 6.81 -17.26 -18.37
CA GLY A 166 7.34 -16.47 -17.26
C GLY A 166 7.85 -15.06 -17.62
N GLY A 167 7.78 -14.65 -18.90
CA GLY A 167 8.24 -13.33 -19.33
C GLY A 167 7.29 -12.21 -18.95
N LYS A 168 7.87 -11.01 -18.78
CA LYS A 168 7.17 -9.76 -18.43
C LYS A 168 7.49 -8.71 -19.47
N VAL A 169 6.47 -7.97 -19.90
CA VAL A 169 6.60 -6.74 -20.69
C VAL A 169 6.01 -5.60 -19.90
N PHE A 170 6.74 -4.49 -19.80
CA PHE A 170 6.24 -3.26 -19.21
C PHE A 170 5.81 -2.34 -20.35
N MET A 171 4.50 -2.19 -20.53
CA MET A 171 3.96 -1.30 -21.55
C MET A 171 3.76 0.09 -20.94
N PRO A 172 4.39 1.15 -21.46
CA PRO A 172 4.12 2.51 -21.01
C PRO A 172 2.63 2.85 -21.13
N TRP A 173 2.11 3.62 -20.18
CA TRP A 173 0.76 4.16 -20.32
C TRP A 173 0.68 5.08 -21.54
N PRO A 174 -0.49 5.15 -22.20
CA PRO A 174 -0.79 6.22 -23.12
C PRO A 174 -0.52 7.60 -22.50
N MET A 175 0.08 8.51 -23.29
CA MET A 175 0.51 9.82 -22.81
C MET A 175 -0.63 10.66 -22.22
N ASN A 176 -1.86 10.50 -22.74
CA ASN A 176 -3.04 11.18 -22.20
C ASN A 176 -3.38 10.70 -20.79
N TRP A 177 -3.22 9.41 -20.48
CA TRP A 177 -3.47 8.90 -19.12
C TRP A 177 -2.44 9.49 -18.15
N GLU A 178 -1.16 9.47 -18.53
CA GLU A 178 -0.11 10.07 -17.70
C GLU A 178 -0.34 11.57 -17.49
N ALA A 179 -0.75 12.30 -18.54
CA ALA A 179 -1.07 13.72 -18.46
C ALA A 179 -2.25 13.99 -17.51
N ASP A 180 -3.32 13.19 -17.58
CA ASP A 180 -4.48 13.30 -16.70
C ASP A 180 -4.09 13.08 -15.23
N LEU A 181 -3.33 12.02 -14.93
CA LEU A 181 -2.86 11.75 -13.58
C LEU A 181 -1.94 12.86 -13.07
N CYS A 182 -1.01 13.34 -13.90
CA CYS A 182 -0.10 14.43 -13.52
C CYS A 182 -0.83 15.75 -13.29
N ALA A 183 -1.83 16.07 -14.12
CA ALA A 183 -2.66 17.26 -13.96
C ALA A 183 -3.45 17.20 -12.65
N TRP A 184 -4.06 16.05 -12.35
CA TRP A 184 -4.75 15.81 -11.08
C TRP A 184 -3.81 15.91 -9.87
N MET A 185 -2.63 15.27 -9.92
CA MET A 185 -1.65 15.37 -8.82
C MET A 185 -1.22 16.81 -8.56
N ASN A 186 -1.03 17.61 -9.62
CA ASN A 186 -0.68 19.03 -9.51
C ASN A 186 -1.84 19.87 -8.94
N SER A 187 -3.09 19.58 -9.30
CA SER A 187 -4.26 20.32 -8.82
C SER A 187 -4.53 20.09 -7.33
N TYR A 188 -4.16 18.92 -6.82
CA TYR A 188 -4.41 18.53 -5.43
C TYR A 188 -3.46 19.17 -4.39
N GLN A 189 -2.45 19.95 -4.81
CA GLN A 189 -1.58 20.85 -4.01
C GLN A 189 -1.12 20.35 -2.63
N ARG A 190 -0.97 19.04 -2.47
CA ARG A 190 -0.28 18.42 -1.34
C ARG A 190 1.00 17.82 -1.89
N ASP A 191 2.08 17.79 -1.10
CA ASP A 191 3.30 17.13 -1.54
C ASP A 191 2.92 15.72 -2.05
N THR A 192 3.29 15.40 -3.28
CA THR A 192 3.09 14.07 -3.89
C THR A 192 3.53 12.95 -2.95
N ARG A 193 4.48 13.22 -2.06
CA ARG A 193 4.97 12.30 -1.03
C ARG A 193 4.02 12.17 0.17
N GLU A 194 3.23 13.19 0.48
CA GLU A 194 2.23 13.18 1.56
C GLU A 194 0.92 12.53 1.12
N LEU A 195 0.48 12.74 -0.12
CA LEU A 195 -0.73 12.11 -0.66
C LEU A 195 -0.65 10.59 -0.69
N LEU A 196 0.55 10.08 -0.97
CA LEU A 196 0.74 8.64 -1.06
C LEU A 196 0.96 8.02 0.31
N ARG A 197 1.55 8.70 1.30
CA ARG A 197 1.98 8.03 2.54
C ARG A 197 0.89 7.94 3.61
N PHE A 198 0.90 6.84 4.35
CA PHE A 198 0.07 6.68 5.53
C PHE A 198 0.76 5.87 6.63
N SER A 199 0.22 6.03 7.84
CA SER A 199 0.64 5.28 9.01
C SER A 199 -0.56 4.74 9.78
N ILE A 200 -0.41 3.53 10.31
CA ILE A 200 -1.27 2.92 11.32
C ILE A 200 -0.36 2.57 12.49
N GLY A 201 -0.37 3.42 13.52
CA GLY A 201 0.43 3.22 14.72
C GLY A 201 -0.14 2.13 15.62
N GLN A 202 0.65 1.69 16.60
CA GLN A 202 0.26 0.77 17.67
C GLN A 202 -0.98 1.26 18.43
N ALA A 203 -1.65 0.35 19.15
CA ALA A 203 -2.72 0.74 20.06
C ALA A 203 -2.16 1.71 21.13
N ARG A 204 -2.89 2.80 21.43
CA ARG A 204 -2.58 3.61 22.62
C ARG A 204 -2.93 2.76 23.84
N VAL A 205 -1.92 2.28 24.56
CA VAL A 205 -2.15 1.82 25.93
C VAL A 205 -2.59 3.04 26.72
N PRO A 206 -3.69 3.01 27.50
CA PRO A 206 -3.99 4.07 28.44
C PRO A 206 -2.85 4.12 29.44
N VAL A 207 -1.93 5.07 29.26
CA VAL A 207 -0.93 5.39 30.28
C VAL A 207 -1.68 6.25 31.29
N GLU A 208 -1.72 5.83 32.56
CA GLU A 208 -2.09 6.76 33.64
C GLU A 208 -1.28 8.04 33.48
N PRO A 209 -1.86 9.23 33.67
CA PRO A 209 -1.21 10.49 33.32
C PRO A 209 -0.04 10.77 34.27
N ALA A 210 1.13 10.21 33.96
CA ALA A 210 2.39 10.75 34.43
C ALA A 210 2.64 12.04 33.64
N SER A 211 2.99 13.12 34.35
CA SER A 211 3.32 14.42 33.76
C SER A 211 4.52 14.30 32.82
N VAL A 212 4.25 14.03 31.54
CA VAL A 212 5.25 14.05 30.48
C VAL A 212 5.41 15.49 30.00
N PRO A 213 6.62 16.07 29.98
CA PRO A 213 6.84 17.40 29.44
C PRO A 213 6.48 17.42 27.94
N LEU A 214 5.91 18.55 27.49
CA LEU A 214 5.62 18.84 26.09
C LEU A 214 6.88 18.60 25.24
N ILE A 215 6.91 17.50 24.51
CA ILE A 215 7.87 17.28 23.43
C ILE A 215 7.24 17.90 22.18
N GLU A 216 7.85 18.98 21.69
CA GLU A 216 7.52 19.56 20.39
C GLU A 216 7.61 18.49 19.29
N PRO A 217 6.64 18.43 18.36
CA PRO A 217 6.78 17.58 17.19
C PRO A 217 8.02 18.03 16.42
N MET A 218 8.97 17.11 16.23
CA MET A 218 10.14 17.36 15.39
C MET A 218 9.67 17.85 14.01
N PRO A 219 10.06 19.06 13.59
CA PRO A 219 9.83 19.49 12.23
C PRO A 219 10.66 18.56 11.33
N PHE A 220 10.03 18.03 10.29
CA PHE A 220 10.78 17.50 9.16
C PHE A 220 11.61 18.66 8.61
N THR A 221 12.88 18.70 8.98
CA THR A 221 13.85 19.66 8.47
C THR A 221 14.16 19.25 7.03
N TRP A 222 13.45 19.89 6.09
CA TRP A 222 13.98 20.05 4.74
C TRP A 222 15.01 21.19 4.80
N SER A 223 16.29 20.86 4.65
CA SER A 223 17.22 21.78 3.99
C SER A 223 17.50 21.17 2.63
N ILE A 224 17.15 21.84 1.53
CA ILE A 224 18.10 22.26 0.50
C ILE A 224 17.54 23.57 -0.10
N SER A 225 18.47 24.52 -0.27
CA SER A 225 18.41 25.78 -1.02
C SER A 225 17.70 25.72 -2.36
#